data_AF-A0A1G2VB71-F1
#
_entry.id   AF-A0A1G2VB71-F1
#
_cell.length_a   1.000
_cell.length_b   1.000
_cell.length_c   1.000
_cell.angle_alpha   90.00
_cell.angle_beta   90.00
_cell.angle_gamma   90.00
#
_symmetry.space_group_name_H-M   'P 1'
#
loop_
_entity.id
_entity.type
_entity.pdbx_description
1 polymer ?
#
loop_
_entity_poly.entity_id
_entity_poly.type
_entity_poly.pdbx_seq_one_letter_code
_entity_poly.pdbx_strand_id
1 'polypeptide(L)'
;MEPFNTNQNPVAAGSQMPVSPGGEPKPARKPVGPIAGAIIVIILLVAGGLYFYGAKLNSKLTETPYIPSDDYVMPEGSMPAGELQSDTSAGLPPQSNSDDVNSIESDFNAMNMNEMDSQNNAELNNI
;
A
#
# COMPACT_ATOMS: atom_id res chain seq x y z
N MET A 1 66.66 85.52 25.58
CA MET A 1 65.24 85.74 25.94
C MET A 1 64.48 85.88 24.64
N GLU A 2 63.86 84.78 24.22
CA GLU A 2 62.83 84.58 23.18
C GLU A 2 62.22 83.17 23.47
N PRO A 3 60.99 82.88 23.00
CA PRO A 3 59.90 82.44 23.87
C PRO A 3 59.79 80.92 24.08
N PHE A 4 59.30 80.52 25.25
CA PHE A 4 58.76 79.17 25.45
C PHE A 4 57.44 79.02 24.69
N ASN A 5 57.54 78.26 23.61
CA ASN A 5 56.48 77.78 22.74
C ASN A 5 55.41 77.00 23.56
N THR A 6 54.21 77.55 23.66
CA THR A 6 53.05 76.87 24.27
C THR A 6 52.41 75.96 23.25
N ASN A 7 52.93 74.73 23.11
CA ASN A 7 52.26 73.68 22.36
C ASN A 7 51.14 73.08 23.23
N GLN A 8 49.94 73.65 23.12
CA GLN A 8 48.71 73.06 23.65
C GLN A 8 48.32 71.89 22.76
N ASN A 9 48.78 70.68 23.09
CA ASN A 9 48.11 69.48 22.63
C ASN A 9 46.98 69.17 23.64
N PRO A 10 45.69 69.33 23.29
CA PRO A 10 44.63 68.86 24.15
C PRO A 10 44.74 67.34 24.26
N VAL A 11 44.84 66.84 25.49
CA VAL A 11 44.71 65.43 25.83
C VAL A 11 43.53 64.85 25.06
N ALA A 12 43.81 63.85 24.23
CA ALA A 12 42.83 63.09 23.49
C ALA A 12 41.71 62.67 24.45
N ALA A 13 40.54 63.27 24.31
CA ALA A 13 39.33 62.80 24.93
C ALA A 13 39.07 61.41 24.33
N GLY A 14 39.55 60.39 25.02
CA GLY A 14 39.25 59.01 24.72
C GLY A 14 37.74 58.85 24.73
N SER A 15 37.14 58.76 23.54
CA SER A 15 35.79 58.24 23.37
C SER A 15 35.81 56.79 23.83
N GLN A 16 35.56 56.59 25.13
CA GLN A 16 35.28 55.29 25.70
C GLN A 16 34.01 54.79 25.04
N MET A 17 34.18 53.92 24.05
CA MET A 17 33.09 53.11 23.52
C MET A 17 32.52 52.30 24.68
N PRO A 18 31.19 52.27 24.88
CA PRO A 18 30.59 51.39 25.87
C PRO A 18 30.91 49.94 25.48
N VAL A 19 31.74 49.28 26.29
CA VAL A 19 31.91 47.83 26.24
C VAL A 19 30.58 47.20 26.63
N SER A 20 29.87 46.69 25.62
CA SER A 20 28.68 45.88 25.84
C SER A 20 29.08 44.64 26.64
N PRO A 21 28.48 44.36 27.81
CA PRO A 21 28.79 43.17 28.57
C PRO A 21 28.45 41.95 27.73
N GLY A 22 29.45 41.08 27.53
CA GLY A 22 29.30 39.83 26.81
C GLY A 22 28.08 39.07 27.31
N GLY A 23 27.11 38.86 26.41
CA GLY A 23 26.07 37.88 26.62
C GLY A 23 26.73 36.51 26.67
N GLU A 24 26.60 35.83 27.81
CA GLU A 24 26.99 34.43 27.94
C GLU A 24 26.38 33.61 26.79
N PRO A 25 27.13 32.69 26.16
CA PRO A 25 26.57 31.82 25.13
C PRO A 25 25.49 30.95 25.77
N LYS A 26 24.22 31.28 25.50
CA LYS A 26 23.07 30.46 25.90
C LYS A 26 23.28 29.05 25.34
N PRO A 27 23.17 27.99 26.16
CA PRO A 27 23.40 26.63 25.70
C PRO A 27 22.46 26.32 24.53
N ALA A 28 23.04 25.94 23.39
CA ALA A 28 22.30 25.55 22.21
C ALA A 28 21.45 24.31 22.53
N ARG A 29 20.13 24.49 22.61
CA ARG A 29 19.21 23.38 22.84
C ARG A 29 19.18 22.53 21.58
N LYS A 30 19.58 21.25 21.70
CA LYS A 30 19.53 20.31 20.58
C LYS A 30 18.07 20.08 20.17
N PRO A 31 17.73 20.08 18.87
CA PRO A 31 16.36 19.83 18.43
C PRO A 31 15.98 18.36 18.62
N VAL A 32 15.24 18.07 19.70
CA VAL A 32 14.82 16.70 20.06
C VAL A 32 13.58 16.24 19.29
N GLY A 33 12.79 17.17 18.74
CA GLY A 33 11.50 16.89 18.10
C GLY A 33 11.57 15.87 16.93
N PRO A 34 12.43 16.08 15.91
CA PRO A 34 12.54 15.15 14.79
C PRO A 34 13.04 13.77 15.20
N ILE A 35 13.94 13.69 16.19
CA ILE A 35 14.48 12.43 16.71
C ILE A 35 13.38 11.63 17.40
N ALA A 36 12.60 12.29 18.27
CA ALA A 36 11.47 11.65 18.94
C ALA A 36 10.41 11.18 17.93
N GLY A 37 10.12 11.97 16.89
CA GLY A 37 9.20 11.58 15.82
C GLY A 37 9.69 10.36 15.04
N ALA A 38 10.96 10.32 14.66
CA ALA A 38 11.54 9.19 13.96
C ALA A 38 11.46 7.88 14.77
N ILE A 39 11.72 7.96 16.09
CA ILE A 39 11.61 6.80 16.98
C ILE A 39 10.19 6.23 16.98
N ILE A 40 9.17 7.09 17.06
CA ILE A 40 7.76 6.66 17.04
C ILE A 40 7.41 5.96 15.73
N VAL A 41 7.82 6.52 14.59
CA VAL A 41 7.57 5.91 13.27
C VAL A 41 8.25 4.54 13.14
N ILE A 42 9.49 4.41 13.62
CA ILE A 42 10.21 3.12 13.62
C ILE A 42 9.46 2.09 14.46
N ILE A 43 9.00 2.45 15.67
CA ILE A 43 8.23 1.54 16.52
C ILE A 43 6.94 1.09 15.82
N LEU A 44 6.22 2.00 15.16
CA LEU A 44 5.01 1.66 14.41
C LEU A 44 5.29 0.75 13.22
N LEU A 45 6.40 0.95 12.50
CA LEU A 45 6.80 0.09 11.38
C LEU A 45 7.18 -1.32 11.87
N VAL A 46 7.93 -1.41 12.96
CA VAL A 46 8.31 -2.70 13.56
C VAL A 46 7.07 -3.42 14.07
N ALA A 47 6.19 -2.75 14.82
CA ALA A 47 4.95 -3.32 15.32
C ALA A 47 4.00 -3.72 14.19
N GLY A 48 3.80 -2.87 13.18
CA GLY A 48 2.98 -3.16 12.02
C GLY A 48 3.53 -4.31 11.17
N GLY A 49 4.85 -4.35 10.96
CA GLY A 49 5.54 -5.43 10.27
C GLY A 49 5.43 -6.77 11.01
N LEU A 50 5.66 -6.78 12.33
CA LEU A 50 5.47 -7.96 13.17
C LEU A 50 4.01 -8.41 13.23
N TYR A 51 3.06 -7.47 13.29
CA TYR A 51 1.63 -7.78 13.27
C TYR A 51 1.23 -8.44 11.95
N PHE A 52 1.62 -7.87 10.81
CA PHE A 52 1.32 -8.43 9.49
C PHE A 52 2.01 -9.80 9.28
N TYR A 53 3.26 -9.92 9.69
CA TYR A 53 4.01 -11.18 9.60
C TYR A 53 3.44 -12.26 10.51
N GLY A 54 3.07 -11.92 11.75
CA GLY A 54 2.42 -12.82 12.69
C GLY A 54 1.01 -13.23 12.23
N ALA A 55 0.24 -12.29 11.67
CA ALA A 55 -1.04 -12.59 11.04
C ALA A 55 -0.86 -13.60 9.90
N LYS A 56 0.07 -13.37 8.97
CA LYS A 56 0.36 -14.27 7.84
C LYS A 56 0.74 -15.70 8.28
N LEU A 57 1.44 -15.84 9.41
CA LEU A 57 1.79 -17.16 9.97
C LEU A 57 0.56 -17.87 10.55
N ASN A 58 -0.35 -17.13 11.20
CA ASN A 58 -1.59 -17.67 11.74
C ASN A 58 -2.70 -17.86 10.68
N SER A 59 -2.62 -17.18 9.53
CA SER A 59 -3.54 -17.34 8.41
C SER A 59 -3.51 -18.73 7.76
N LYS A 60 -2.53 -19.59 8.11
CA LYS A 60 -2.55 -21.01 7.70
C LYS A 60 -3.50 -21.87 8.53
N LEU A 61 -4.04 -21.35 9.65
CA LEU A 61 -4.93 -22.07 10.56
C LEU A 61 -6.34 -21.47 10.64
N THR A 62 -6.56 -20.28 10.09
CA THR A 62 -7.89 -19.71 9.93
C THR A 62 -8.28 -19.90 8.48
N GLU A 63 -9.03 -20.96 8.24
CA GLU A 63 -9.93 -21.15 7.10
C GLU A 63 -10.45 -19.79 6.66
N THR A 64 -9.88 -19.25 5.59
CA THR A 64 -10.32 -18.00 5.00
C THR A 64 -11.79 -18.17 4.67
N PRO A 65 -12.69 -17.23 5.06
CA PRO A 65 -14.00 -17.15 4.44
C PRO A 65 -13.79 -17.22 2.93
N TYR A 66 -14.47 -18.17 2.29
CA TYR A 66 -14.42 -18.37 0.85
C TYR A 66 -14.75 -17.04 0.15
N ILE A 67 -13.70 -16.33 -0.27
CA ILE A 67 -13.80 -15.21 -1.20
C ILE A 67 -13.45 -15.84 -2.55
N PRO A 68 -14.44 -16.06 -3.43
CA PRO A 68 -14.15 -16.50 -4.79
C PRO A 68 -13.29 -15.42 -5.43
N SER A 69 -12.00 -15.72 -5.52
CA SER A 69 -11.01 -14.97 -6.28
C SER A 69 -10.79 -15.84 -7.51
N ASP A 70 -10.84 -15.24 -8.70
CA ASP A 70 -10.85 -15.93 -10.01
C ASP A 70 -9.57 -16.73 -10.34
N ASP A 71 -8.67 -16.93 -9.38
CA ASP A 71 -7.44 -17.72 -9.52
C ASP A 71 -7.61 -19.08 -8.80
N TYR A 72 -8.20 -20.05 -9.50
CA TYR A 72 -8.32 -21.43 -9.04
C TYR A 72 -6.95 -22.12 -8.94
N VAL A 73 -6.30 -22.04 -7.79
CA VAL A 73 -5.28 -23.02 -7.38
C VAL A 73 -5.88 -23.90 -6.30
N MET A 74 -6.52 -24.98 -6.72
CA MET A 74 -7.08 -25.99 -5.80
C MET A 74 -5.95 -26.72 -5.05
N PRO A 75 -6.13 -27.07 -3.76
CA PRO A 75 -5.20 -27.91 -3.03
C PRO A 75 -5.08 -29.29 -3.70
N GLU A 76 -3.84 -29.75 -3.86
CA GLU A 76 -3.49 -31.09 -4.32
C GLU A 76 -4.15 -32.14 -3.41
N GLY A 77 -5.32 -32.66 -3.79
CA GLY A 77 -6.03 -33.71 -3.05
C GLY A 77 -7.56 -33.58 -2.98
N SER A 78 -8.15 -32.46 -3.38
CA SER A 78 -9.61 -32.29 -3.40
C SER A 78 -10.11 -31.87 -4.78
N MET A 79 -9.78 -32.65 -5.80
CA MET A 79 -10.55 -32.63 -7.04
C MET A 79 -11.83 -33.45 -6.81
N PRO A 80 -13.04 -32.87 -6.81
CA PRO A 80 -14.18 -33.66 -7.24
C PRO A 80 -13.85 -34.11 -8.67
N ALA A 81 -13.76 -35.42 -8.84
CA ALA A 81 -13.46 -36.03 -10.13
C ALA A 81 -14.49 -35.54 -11.16
N GLY A 82 -14.01 -34.72 -12.10
CA GLY A 82 -14.55 -34.52 -13.44
C GLY A 82 -16.06 -34.65 -13.62
N GLU A 83 -16.82 -33.67 -13.12
CA GLU A 83 -18.15 -33.44 -13.65
C GLU A 83 -18.10 -32.17 -14.49
N LEU A 84 -18.26 -32.33 -15.81
CA LEU A 84 -18.64 -31.26 -16.72
C LEU A 84 -19.86 -30.57 -16.09
N GLN A 85 -19.68 -29.40 -15.49
CA GLN A 85 -20.78 -28.67 -14.86
C GLN A 85 -21.56 -27.97 -15.97
N SER A 86 -22.38 -28.73 -16.67
CA SER A 86 -23.42 -28.21 -17.56
C SER A 86 -24.62 -27.87 -16.67
N ASP A 87 -24.87 -26.57 -16.42
CA ASP A 87 -26.17 -26.15 -15.90
C ASP A 87 -27.18 -26.13 -17.06
N THR A 88 -27.54 -27.33 -17.51
CA THR A 88 -28.52 -27.53 -18.58
C THR A 88 -29.90 -26.99 -18.18
N SER A 89 -30.16 -26.82 -16.87
CA SER A 89 -31.39 -26.21 -16.38
C SER A 89 -31.43 -24.69 -16.61
N ALA A 90 -30.28 -24.03 -16.72
CA ALA A 90 -30.12 -22.65 -17.15
C ALA A 90 -29.89 -22.50 -18.66
N GLY A 91 -30.03 -23.59 -19.43
CA GLY A 91 -29.78 -23.60 -20.87
C GLY A 91 -28.30 -23.43 -21.24
N LEU A 92 -27.39 -23.59 -20.28
CA LEU A 92 -25.96 -23.45 -20.52
C LEU A 92 -25.39 -24.76 -21.10
N PRO A 93 -24.53 -24.68 -22.14
CA PRO A 93 -23.84 -25.86 -22.66
C PRO A 93 -22.82 -26.40 -21.64
N PRO A 94 -22.41 -27.66 -21.76
CA PRO A 94 -21.32 -28.20 -20.96
C PRO A 94 -20.06 -27.35 -21.13
N GLN A 95 -19.48 -26.90 -20.01
CA GLN A 95 -18.21 -26.19 -20.00
C GLN A 95 -17.10 -27.11 -19.51
N SER A 96 -16.00 -27.16 -20.24
CA SER A 96 -14.80 -27.88 -19.85
C SER A 96 -13.95 -27.04 -18.90
N ASN A 97 -13.21 -27.70 -18.01
CA ASN A 97 -12.23 -27.06 -17.11
C ASN A 97 -10.82 -26.99 -17.72
N SER A 98 -10.68 -27.21 -19.04
CA SER A 98 -9.39 -27.19 -19.73
C SER A 98 -9.22 -25.94 -20.59
N ASP A 99 -8.07 -25.28 -20.43
CA ASP A 99 -7.62 -24.14 -21.24
C ASP A 99 -6.94 -24.56 -22.56
N ASP A 100 -7.01 -25.83 -22.93
CA ASP A 100 -6.49 -26.30 -24.21
C ASP A 100 -7.33 -25.76 -25.40
N VAL A 101 -6.67 -25.47 -26.52
CA VAL A 101 -7.36 -24.99 -27.73
C VAL A 101 -8.45 -25.98 -28.20
N ASN A 102 -8.18 -27.28 -28.04
CA ASN A 102 -9.11 -28.34 -28.44
C ASN A 102 -10.34 -28.43 -27.53
N SER A 103 -10.21 -28.14 -26.22
CA SER A 103 -11.35 -28.13 -25.30
C SER A 103 -12.23 -26.92 -25.55
N ILE A 104 -11.62 -25.76 -25.80
CA ILE A 104 -12.35 -24.54 -26.20
C ILE A 104 -13.16 -24.80 -27.47
N GLU A 105 -12.54 -25.39 -28.52
CA GLU A 105 -13.26 -25.72 -29.77
C GLU A 105 -14.39 -26.73 -29.54
N SER A 106 -14.19 -27.72 -28.66
CA SER A 106 -15.24 -28.66 -28.27
C SER A 106 -16.41 -27.95 -27.58
N ASP A 107 -16.14 -27.04 -26.64
CA ASP A 107 -17.16 -26.29 -25.91
C ASP A 107 -17.94 -25.37 -26.86
N PHE A 108 -17.25 -24.72 -27.81
CA PHE A 108 -17.90 -23.93 -28.87
C PHE A 108 -18.82 -24.78 -29.74
N ASN A 109 -18.39 -25.99 -30.11
CA ASN A 109 -19.20 -26.90 -30.93
C ASN A 109 -20.36 -27.54 -30.13
N ALA A 110 -20.25 -27.62 -28.81
CA ALA A 110 -21.29 -28.12 -27.92
C ALA A 110 -22.41 -27.09 -27.67
N MET A 111 -22.23 -25.82 -28.06
CA MET A 111 -23.29 -24.81 -27.99
C MET A 111 -24.48 -25.19 -28.88
N ASN A 112 -25.63 -25.47 -28.25
CA ASN A 112 -26.87 -25.78 -28.94
C ASN A 112 -27.72 -24.52 -29.19
N MET A 113 -27.45 -23.84 -30.31
CA MET A 113 -28.18 -22.63 -30.70
C MET A 113 -29.68 -22.89 -30.94
N ASN A 114 -30.05 -24.08 -31.40
CA ASN A 114 -31.45 -24.43 -31.65
C ASN A 114 -32.26 -24.51 -30.34
N GLU A 115 -31.63 -24.97 -29.26
CA GLU A 115 -32.24 -25.03 -27.94
C GLU A 115 -32.47 -23.63 -27.38
N MET A 116 -31.49 -22.72 -27.53
CA MET A 116 -31.63 -21.32 -27.14
C MET A 116 -32.75 -20.61 -27.92
N ASP A 117 -32.82 -20.82 -29.24
CA ASP A 117 -33.89 -20.26 -30.07
C ASP A 117 -35.27 -20.82 -29.69
N SER A 118 -35.35 -22.11 -29.38
CA SER A 118 -36.57 -22.75 -28.91
C SER A 118 -37.04 -22.17 -27.56
N GLN A 119 -36.13 -21.98 -26.61
CA GLN A 119 -36.42 -21.38 -25.30
C GLN A 119 -36.88 -19.93 -25.44
N ASN A 120 -36.15 -19.10 -26.20
CA ASN A 120 -36.54 -17.71 -26.45
C ASN A 120 -37.93 -17.60 -27.10
N ASN A 121 -38.23 -18.45 -28.07
CA ASN A 121 -39.54 -18.48 -28.71
C ASN A 121 -40.64 -18.97 -27.76
N ALA A 122 -40.35 -19.95 -26.91
CA ALA A 122 -41.29 -20.44 -25.90
C ALA A 122 -41.61 -19.35 -24.85
N GLU A 123 -40.61 -18.59 -24.42
CA GLU A 123 -40.79 -17.46 -23.50
C GLU A 123 -41.62 -16.34 -24.14
N LEU A 124 -41.31 -15.95 -25.39
CA LEU A 124 -42.05 -14.92 -26.11
C LEU A 124 -43.53 -15.27 -26.34
N ASN A 125 -43.85 -16.55 -26.46
CA ASN A 125 -45.23 -17.02 -26.63
C ASN A 125 -46.01 -17.16 -25.31
N ASN A 126 -45.35 -16.98 -24.15
CA ASN A 126 -45.93 -17.15 -22.82
C ASN A 126 -46.13 -15.82 -22.06
N ILE A 127 -46.06 -14.69 -22.78
CA ILE A 127 -46.33 -13.31 -22.33
C ILE A 127 -47.44 -12.71 -23.19
#